data_AF-A0A962IGC4-F1
#
_entry.id   AF-A0A962IGC4-F1
#
_cell.length_a   1.000
_cell.length_b   1.000
_cell.length_c   1.000
_cell.angle_alpha   90.00
_cell.angle_beta   90.00
_cell.angle_gamma   90.00
#
_symmetry.space_group_name_H-M   'P 1'
#
loop_
_entity.id
_entity.type
_entity.pdbx_description
1 polymer ?
#
loop_
_entity_poly.entity_id
_entity_poly.type
_entity_poly.pdbx_seq_one_letter_code
_entity_poly.pdbx_strand_id
1 'polypeptide(L)'
;YSDKPFMGSVTHASRAQDTVDMAKRVFGDDFVDNNTVCISLINANSPLTYDETMLGALKVYARHQQATVISPFILAGAMSPVT
;
A
#
# COMPACT_ATOMS: atom_id res chain seq x y z
N TYR A 1 -3.66 6.17 -18.85
CA TYR A 1 -3.32 7.36 -19.67
C TYR A 1 -1.92 7.92 -19.37
N SER A 2 -1.05 7.21 -18.65
CA SER A 2 0.32 7.65 -18.40
C SER A 2 1.23 6.43 -18.37
N ASP A 3 2.50 6.66 -18.63
CA ASP A 3 3.65 5.74 -18.52
C ASP A 3 4.50 5.99 -17.27
N LYS A 4 4.11 6.97 -16.44
CA LYS A 4 4.76 7.27 -15.16
C LYS A 4 4.42 6.20 -14.11
N PRO A 5 5.22 6.10 -13.04
CA PRO A 5 4.89 5.27 -11.89
C PRO A 5 3.52 5.63 -11.30
N PHE A 6 2.87 4.64 -10.68
CA PHE A 6 1.50 4.75 -10.18
C PHE A 6 1.36 4.19 -8.75
N MET A 7 0.18 4.43 -8.16
CA MET A 7 -0.16 3.93 -6.84
C MET A 7 -1.18 2.79 -6.90
N GLY A 8 -1.04 1.82 -6.01
CA GLY A 8 -1.95 0.69 -5.86
C GLY A 8 -3.15 0.94 -4.95
N SER A 9 -4.21 0.14 -5.11
CA SER A 9 -5.40 0.21 -4.25
C SER A 9 -5.15 -0.41 -2.88
N VAL A 10 -5.62 0.26 -1.82
CA VAL A 10 -5.47 -0.18 -0.42
C VAL A 10 -6.81 -0.38 0.29
N THR A 11 -7.91 -0.29 -0.45
CA THR A 11 -9.27 -0.23 0.13
C THR A 11 -9.83 -1.59 0.55
N HIS A 12 -9.16 -2.68 0.19
CA HIS A 12 -9.42 -4.05 0.64
C HIS A 12 -8.23 -4.94 0.25
N ALA A 13 -7.96 -6.01 0.99
CA ALA A 13 -6.84 -6.92 0.68
C ALA A 13 -6.94 -7.53 -0.73
N SER A 14 -8.14 -7.93 -1.16
CA SER A 14 -8.36 -8.47 -2.51
C SER A 14 -8.06 -7.44 -3.61
N ARG A 15 -8.35 -6.16 -3.36
CA ARG A 15 -8.10 -5.09 -4.34
C ARG A 15 -6.61 -4.74 -4.45
N ALA A 16 -5.85 -4.98 -3.39
CA ALA A 16 -4.38 -4.95 -3.47
C ALA A 16 -3.86 -6.10 -4.33
N GLN A 17 -4.45 -7.30 -4.22
CA GLN A 17 -4.09 -8.43 -5.08
C GLN A 17 -4.43 -8.13 -6.55
N ASP A 18 -5.62 -7.59 -6.82
CA ASP A 18 -6.01 -7.18 -8.17
C ASP A 18 -5.00 -6.17 -8.76
N THR A 19 -4.46 -5.28 -7.94
CA THR A 19 -3.42 -4.33 -8.37
C THR A 19 -2.13 -5.06 -8.78
N VAL A 20 -1.66 -6.01 -7.96
CA VAL A 20 -0.48 -6.82 -8.28
C VAL A 20 -0.69 -7.64 -9.54
N ASP A 21 -1.85 -8.28 -9.69
CA ASP A 21 -2.17 -9.11 -10.85
C ASP A 21 -2.21 -8.27 -12.14
N MET A 22 -2.73 -7.04 -12.07
CA MET A 22 -2.67 -6.11 -13.20
C MET A 22 -1.24 -5.66 -13.49
N ALA A 23 -0.43 -5.37 -12.47
CA ALA A 23 0.97 -5.00 -12.66
C ALA A 23 1.77 -6.14 -13.33
N LYS A 24 1.52 -7.39 -12.92
CA LYS A 24 2.09 -8.58 -13.53
C LYS A 24 1.75 -8.73 -15.01
N ARG A 25 0.53 -8.40 -15.41
CA ARG A 25 0.14 -8.35 -16.84
C ARG A 25 0.89 -7.28 -17.64
N VAL A 26 1.30 -6.18 -17.01
CA VAL A 26 1.97 -5.06 -17.67
C VAL A 26 3.48 -5.26 -17.75
N PHE A 27 4.12 -5.71 -16.66
CA PHE A 27 5.57 -5.80 -16.54
C PHE A 27 6.12 -7.23 -16.62
N GLY A 28 5.27 -8.25 -16.47
CA GLY A 28 5.65 -9.66 -16.36
C GLY A 28 5.81 -10.14 -14.91
N ASP A 29 5.45 -11.39 -14.66
CA ASP A 29 5.42 -12.01 -13.32
C ASP A 29 6.78 -11.91 -12.61
N ASP A 30 7.84 -12.43 -13.24
CA ASP A 30 9.20 -12.44 -12.70
C ASP A 30 9.72 -11.02 -12.42
N PHE A 31 9.35 -10.05 -13.26
CA PHE A 31 9.80 -8.68 -13.08
C PHE A 31 9.17 -8.06 -11.83
N VAL A 32 7.86 -8.21 -11.65
CA VAL A 32 7.12 -7.66 -10.50
C VAL A 32 7.57 -8.32 -9.20
N ASP A 33 7.82 -9.63 -9.20
CA ASP A 33 8.25 -10.33 -7.99
C ASP A 33 9.67 -9.92 -7.53
N ASN A 34 10.47 -9.31 -8.42
CA ASN A 34 11.83 -8.86 -8.12
C ASN A 34 12.02 -7.33 -8.12
N ASN A 35 11.02 -6.56 -8.55
CA ASN A 35 11.13 -5.10 -8.69
C ASN A 35 9.87 -4.40 -8.19
N THR A 36 10.08 -3.28 -7.50
CA THR A 36 8.98 -2.38 -7.14
C THR A 36 8.50 -1.61 -8.36
N VAL A 37 7.22 -1.76 -8.71
CA VAL A 37 6.59 -1.07 -9.84
C VAL A 37 5.45 -0.14 -9.43
N CYS A 38 4.99 -0.25 -8.19
CA CYS A 38 3.99 0.65 -7.61
C CYS A 38 4.30 0.97 -6.15
N ILE A 39 3.71 2.08 -5.68
CA ILE A 39 3.68 2.44 -4.26
C ILE A 39 2.25 2.32 -3.73
N SER A 40 2.07 2.14 -2.43
CA SER A 40 0.77 2.08 -1.78
C SER A 40 0.77 2.92 -0.50
N LEU A 41 -0.35 3.55 -0.17
CA LEU A 41 -0.47 4.36 1.05
C LEU A 41 -1.13 3.52 2.15
N ILE A 42 -0.39 3.14 3.18
CA ILE A 42 -0.91 2.36 4.29
C ILE A 42 -1.02 3.25 5.52
N ASN A 43 -2.24 3.61 5.89
CA ASN A 43 -2.48 4.48 7.02
C ASN A 43 -2.48 3.71 8.34
N ALA A 44 -1.85 4.29 9.37
CA ALA A 44 -2.20 3.96 10.74
C ALA A 44 -3.45 4.77 11.13
N ASN A 45 -4.43 4.11 11.72
CA ASN A 45 -5.53 4.76 12.41
C ASN A 45 -5.01 5.26 13.76
N SER A 46 -4.47 6.48 13.77
CA SER A 46 -3.85 7.04 14.98
C SER A 46 -4.92 7.33 16.05
N PRO A 47 -4.63 7.09 17.34
CA PRO A 47 -3.33 6.68 17.87
C PRO A 47 -3.06 5.17 17.80
N LEU A 48 -1.85 4.83 17.34
CA LEU A 48 -1.19 3.52 17.49
C LEU A 48 -1.97 2.28 17.01
N THR A 49 -2.90 2.42 16.07
CA THR A 49 -3.70 1.31 15.55
C THR A 49 -3.49 1.12 14.05
N TYR A 50 -3.43 -0.14 13.59
CA TYR A 50 -3.65 -0.48 12.20
C TYR A 50 -4.89 -1.36 12.11
N ASP A 51 -5.83 -0.97 11.24
CA ASP A 51 -7.03 -1.77 10.99
C ASP A 51 -6.76 -2.94 10.03
N GLU A 52 -7.73 -3.86 9.97
CA GLU A 52 -7.67 -5.05 9.13
C GLU A 52 -7.50 -4.73 7.64
N THR A 53 -8.13 -3.65 7.17
CA THR A 53 -8.09 -3.27 5.75
C THR A 53 -6.68 -2.87 5.35
N MET A 54 -6.08 -1.99 6.14
CA MET A 54 -4.71 -1.49 5.93
C MET A 54 -3.67 -2.59 6.08
N LEU A 55 -3.77 -3.44 7.12
CA LEU A 55 -2.87 -4.59 7.29
C LEU A 55 -3.05 -5.64 6.19
N GLY A 56 -4.28 -5.83 5.72
CA GLY A 56 -4.60 -6.72 4.61
C GLY A 56 -3.87 -6.31 3.34
N ALA A 57 -4.01 -5.04 2.93
CA ALA A 57 -3.32 -4.50 1.77
C ALA A 57 -1.79 -4.51 1.93
N LEU A 58 -1.28 -4.10 3.10
CA LEU A 58 0.16 -4.11 3.41
C LEU A 58 0.78 -5.48 3.18
N LYS A 59 0.17 -6.54 3.73
CA LYS A 59 0.70 -7.90 3.58
C LYS A 59 0.75 -8.37 2.13
N VAL A 60 -0.22 -7.97 1.30
CA VAL A 60 -0.22 -8.32 -0.12
C VAL A 60 0.94 -7.64 -0.83
N TYR A 61 1.10 -6.32 -0.67
CA TYR A 61 2.17 -5.58 -1.32
C TYR A 61 3.56 -6.01 -0.85
N ALA A 62 3.75 -6.20 0.46
CA ALA A 62 5.03 -6.63 1.02
C ALA A 62 5.47 -8.03 0.52
N ARG A 63 4.52 -8.94 0.27
CA ARG A 63 4.81 -10.28 -0.28
C ARG A 63 5.20 -10.28 -1.76
N HIS A 64 4.87 -9.22 -2.49
CA HIS A 64 5.14 -9.10 -3.94
C HIS A 64 6.17 -8.02 -4.25
N GLN A 65 7.04 -7.68 -3.30
CA GLN A 65 8.10 -6.67 -3.45
C GLN A 65 7.62 -5.29 -3.93
N GLN A 66 6.43 -4.88 -3.47
CA GLN A 66 5.88 -3.56 -3.74
C GLN A 66 6.05 -2.63 -2.54
N ALA A 67 6.28 -1.35 -2.81
CA ALA A 67 6.56 -0.38 -1.76
C ALA A 67 5.28 0.04 -1.02
N THR A 68 5.38 0.10 0.29
CA THR A 68 4.32 0.56 1.19
C THR A 68 4.78 1.81 1.93
N VAL A 69 4.10 2.93 1.67
CA VAL A 69 4.28 4.18 2.41
C VAL A 69 3.45 4.08 3.68
N ILE A 70 4.12 3.75 4.79
CA ILE A 70 3.49 3.61 6.10
C ILE A 70 3.31 5.02 6.70
N SER A 71 2.06 5.45 6.85
CA SER A 71 1.72 6.84 7.17
C SER A 71 0.79 6.95 8.38
N PRO A 72 1.31 7.34 9.56
CA PRO A 72 0.47 7.79 10.65
C PRO A 72 -0.37 8.99 10.19
N PHE A 73 -1.69 8.87 10.26
CA PHE A 73 -2.57 10.01 9.99
C PHE A 73 -2.85 10.72 11.30
N ILE A 74 -2.34 11.94 11.46
CA ILE A 74 -2.30 12.63 12.76
C ILE A 74 -2.82 14.06 12.64
N LEU A 75 -3.64 14.45 13.61
CA LEU A 75 -3.93 15.84 13.96
C LEU A 75 -3.48 16.04 15.42
N ALA A 76 -2.55 16.97 15.62
CA ALA A 76 -2.00 17.26 16.94
C ALA A 76 -3.10 17.67 17.93
N GLY A 77 -3.11 17.09 19.13
CA GLY A 77 -4.12 17.31 20.15
C GLY A 77 -5.41 16.51 19.99
N ALA A 78 -5.56 15.72 18.91
CA ALA A 78 -6.70 14.82 18.71
C ALA A 78 -6.26 13.36 18.53
N MET A 79 -5.31 13.11 17.61
CA MET A 79 -4.81 11.75 17.29
C MET A 79 -3.34 11.54 17.67
N SER A 80 -2.69 12.56 18.23
CA SER A 80 -1.36 12.53 18.85
C SER A 80 -1.29 13.54 20.00
N PRO A 81 -0.23 13.50 20.84
CA PRO A 81 0.11 14.63 21.71
C PRO A 81 0.16 15.95 20.95
N VAL A 82 -0.02 17.06 21.68
CA VAL A 82 0.01 18.42 21.14
C VAL A 82 1.44 18.90 20.81
N THR A 83 2.46 18.19 21.26
CA THR A 83 3.90 18.53 21.15
C THR A 83 4.69 17.37 20.61
#